data_AF-A0A7M3WWR4-F1
#
_entry.id   AF-A0A7M3WWR4-F1
#
_cell.length_a   1.000
_cell.length_b   1.000
_cell.length_c   1.000
_cell.angle_alpha   90.00
_cell.angle_beta   90.00
_cell.angle_gamma   90.00
#
_symmetry.space_group_name_H-M   'P 1'
#
loop_
_entity.id
_entity.type
_entity.pdbx_description
1 polymer ?
#
loop_
_entity_poly.entity_id
_entity_poly.type
_entity_poly.pdbx_seq_one_letter_code
_entity_poly.pdbx_strand_id
1 'polypeptide(L)'
;LKPLTIIIDLRHALSMQNIRINVPSTFTIGVSTEPQIMTNAAERLLGLTPQAIEDMAKEIIFGQLRLTVASLTIEQINQDREAFLSLVSKNVDAELHKIGLYLINVNITDITDESNYIENIGRKAAAEANNKALIDVANSDREGAIGVAAANRDRQIEVARNEAASAKGQKQAEADRRVFIQQQEAEAVEGENVARADIARTNADLAEREAEALQRSEVARRQAQAEIERAQYTLESERLRAEEIAREEVAKSQIEIAAEAEAERQRRIARGEADATLARFQAEAEGVQAVLEAKAAGYRNLVESAGGDARAAATLLMVEKMEAIVAKQVEAISNLTIDKITVWDSGGNGGGEGSSTSNFVSSLIKSLPPVHDVAAMAGVELPDYLGSIENED
;
A
#
# COMPACT_ATOMS: atom_id res chain seq x y z
N LEU A 1 -6.08 27.81 139.21
CA LEU A 1 -6.13 29.27 138.93
C LEU A 1 -6.85 29.51 137.60
N LYS A 2 -7.05 30.77 137.18
CA LYS A 2 -7.27 31.06 135.74
C LYS A 2 -6.00 30.68 134.96
N PRO A 3 -6.09 30.32 133.66
CA PRO A 3 -4.91 30.18 132.81
C PRO A 3 -4.10 31.48 132.77
N LEU A 4 -2.77 31.35 132.66
CA LEU A 4 -1.86 32.45 132.37
C LEU A 4 -1.26 32.25 130.97
N THR A 5 -1.06 33.34 130.22
CA THR A 5 -0.41 33.30 128.90
C THR A 5 0.89 34.08 128.97
N ILE A 6 2.00 33.38 128.75
CA ILE A 6 3.37 33.92 128.81
C ILE A 6 3.88 34.10 127.37
N ILE A 7 4.38 35.30 127.06
CA ILE A 7 5.04 35.60 125.79
C ILE A 7 6.55 35.41 125.97
N ILE A 8 7.16 34.61 125.09
CA ILE A 8 8.56 34.22 125.16
C ILE A 8 9.21 34.41 123.79
N ASP A 9 9.92 35.54 123.66
CA ASP A 9 10.80 35.81 122.52
C ASP A 9 12.15 35.11 122.75
N LEU A 10 12.31 33.87 122.28
CA LEU A 10 13.61 33.23 122.28
C LEU A 10 14.46 33.79 121.13
N ARG A 11 15.29 34.79 121.44
CA ARG A 11 16.18 35.47 120.48
C ARG A 11 17.60 34.91 120.50
N HIS A 12 18.29 34.99 119.36
CA HIS A 12 19.68 34.54 119.17
C HIS A 12 19.95 33.09 119.60
N ALA A 13 18.97 32.20 119.49
CA ALA A 13 19.11 30.80 119.87
C ALA A 13 19.88 30.02 118.81
N LEU A 14 20.83 29.20 119.25
CA LEU A 14 21.67 28.40 118.38
C LEU A 14 20.97 27.08 118.02
N SER A 15 20.84 26.78 116.73
CA SER A 15 20.40 25.46 116.25
C SER A 15 21.55 24.44 116.28
N MET A 16 21.25 23.16 116.04
CA MET A 16 22.26 22.10 115.93
C MET A 16 23.30 22.37 114.82
N GLN A 17 22.95 23.20 113.81
CA GLN A 17 23.83 23.61 112.71
C GLN A 17 24.71 24.83 113.05
N ASN A 18 24.72 25.31 114.31
CA ASN A 18 25.40 26.54 114.74
C ASN A 18 24.89 27.82 114.04
N ILE A 19 23.67 27.80 113.51
CA ILE A 19 22.99 28.97 112.93
C ILE A 19 22.08 29.58 114.02
N ARG A 20 22.00 30.91 114.07
CA ARG A 20 21.16 31.61 115.05
C ARG A 20 19.77 31.89 114.50
N ILE A 21 18.76 31.54 115.28
CA ILE A 21 17.35 31.78 115.01
C ILE A 21 16.66 32.54 116.14
N ASN A 22 15.58 33.22 115.79
CA ASN A 22 14.63 33.81 116.72
C ASN A 22 13.31 33.04 116.61
N VAL A 23 12.81 32.56 117.74
CA VAL A 23 11.56 31.79 117.85
C VAL A 23 10.62 32.57 118.77
N PRO A 24 9.77 33.46 118.22
CA PRO A 24 8.74 34.14 119.00
C PRO A 24 7.63 33.14 119.31
N SER A 25 7.28 33.03 120.58
CA SER A 25 6.42 31.94 121.07
C SER A 25 5.52 32.39 122.20
N THR A 26 4.36 31.74 122.30
CA THR A 26 3.32 32.05 123.29
C THR A 26 2.86 30.75 123.93
N PHE A 27 2.94 30.70 125.26
CA PHE A 27 2.60 29.51 126.05
C PHE A 27 1.43 29.86 126.97
N THR A 28 0.36 29.08 126.90
CA THR A 28 -0.74 29.17 127.85
C THR A 28 -0.64 28.02 128.84
N ILE A 29 -0.56 28.35 130.12
CA ILE A 29 -0.29 27.41 131.22
C ILE A 29 -1.38 27.47 132.27
N GLY A 30 -1.52 26.39 133.05
CA GLY A 30 -2.43 26.32 134.20
C GLY A 30 -1.76 25.65 135.40
N VAL A 31 -2.44 25.73 136.56
CA VAL A 31 -2.15 24.85 137.71
C VAL A 31 -2.96 23.58 137.53
N SER A 32 -2.33 22.41 137.58
CA SER A 32 -3.04 21.14 137.32
C SER A 32 -3.99 20.78 138.47
N THR A 33 -5.09 20.12 138.12
CA THR A 33 -6.04 19.54 139.08
C THR A 33 -5.76 18.07 139.38
N GLU A 34 -4.74 17.46 138.75
CA GLU A 34 -4.36 16.08 139.03
C GLU A 34 -3.63 15.97 140.38
N PRO A 35 -4.02 15.05 141.30
CA PRO A 35 -3.49 15.02 142.66
C PRO A 35 -1.96 14.97 142.81
N GLN A 36 -1.26 14.28 141.90
CA GLN A 36 0.20 14.17 141.94
C GLN A 36 0.87 15.53 141.67
N ILE A 37 0.44 16.21 140.60
CA ILE A 37 0.98 17.52 140.19
C ILE A 37 0.47 18.64 141.13
N MET A 38 -0.78 18.56 141.58
CA MET A 38 -1.37 19.52 142.50
C MET A 38 -0.64 19.53 143.86
N THR A 39 -0.02 18.42 144.27
CA THR A 39 0.85 18.38 145.46
C THR A 39 2.10 19.25 145.25
N ASN A 40 2.79 19.11 144.11
CA ASN A 40 3.91 19.99 143.74
C ASN A 40 3.49 21.47 143.71
N ALA A 41 2.27 21.76 143.23
CA ALA A 41 1.72 23.12 143.21
C ALA A 41 1.51 23.68 144.63
N ALA A 42 0.97 22.87 145.53
CA ALA A 42 0.72 23.23 146.92
C ALA A 42 2.01 23.42 147.74
N GLU A 43 3.09 22.72 147.40
CA GLU A 43 4.41 22.91 148.03
C GLU A 43 5.19 24.11 147.46
N ARG A 44 5.12 24.33 146.14
CA ARG A 44 6.06 25.25 145.44
C ARG A 44 5.46 26.59 145.02
N LEU A 45 4.13 26.67 144.87
CA LEU A 45 3.44 27.90 144.43
C LEU A 45 2.64 28.57 145.55
N LEU A 46 2.41 27.88 146.67
CA LEU A 46 1.65 28.41 147.80
C LEU A 46 2.42 29.55 148.48
N GLY A 47 1.79 30.73 148.53
CA GLY A 47 2.39 31.95 149.08
C GLY A 47 3.18 32.79 148.07
N LEU A 48 3.39 32.30 146.83
CA LEU A 48 3.94 33.12 145.75
C LEU A 48 2.88 34.08 145.17
N THR A 49 3.33 35.21 144.64
CA THR A 49 2.48 36.10 143.84
C THR A 49 2.29 35.53 142.42
N PRO A 50 1.20 35.86 141.72
CA PRO A 50 1.02 35.45 140.33
C PRO A 50 2.19 35.84 139.41
N GLN A 51 2.83 36.98 139.67
CA GLN A 51 4.01 37.44 138.94
C GLN A 51 5.21 36.51 139.15
N ALA A 52 5.50 36.11 140.40
CA ALA A 52 6.59 35.19 140.69
C ALA A 52 6.36 33.77 140.10
N ILE A 53 5.10 33.36 139.96
CA ILE A 53 4.72 32.11 139.27
C ILE A 53 4.92 32.26 137.76
N GLU A 54 4.57 33.42 137.18
CA GLU A 54 4.82 33.73 135.77
C GLU A 54 6.32 33.71 135.45
N ASP A 55 7.14 34.42 136.24
CA ASP A 55 8.59 34.52 136.04
C ASP A 55 9.27 33.14 136.19
N MET A 56 8.90 32.35 137.20
CA MET A 56 9.42 30.98 137.38
C MET A 56 9.08 30.06 136.20
N ALA A 57 7.83 30.11 135.72
CA ALA A 57 7.42 29.33 134.56
C ALA A 57 8.17 29.79 133.30
N LYS A 58 8.33 31.10 133.11
CA LYS A 58 9.02 31.73 131.98
C LYS A 58 10.49 31.31 131.89
N GLU A 59 11.22 31.25 133.01
CA GLU A 59 12.61 30.74 133.04
C GLU A 59 12.68 29.28 132.60
N ILE A 60 11.80 28.41 133.13
CA ILE A 60 11.74 26.98 132.79
C ILE A 60 11.44 26.77 131.30
N ILE A 61 10.40 27.44 130.79
CA ILE A 61 9.97 27.30 129.39
C ILE A 61 11.07 27.84 128.45
N PHE A 62 11.68 28.98 128.76
CA PHE A 62 12.78 29.56 127.97
C PHE A 62 14.00 28.63 127.94
N GLY A 63 14.34 27.98 129.05
CA GLY A 63 15.39 26.96 129.13
C GLY A 63 15.10 25.75 128.23
N GLN A 64 13.91 25.17 128.34
CA GLN A 64 13.53 23.98 127.56
C GLN A 64 13.33 24.26 126.06
N LEU A 65 12.78 25.42 125.70
CA LEU A 65 12.67 25.84 124.30
C LEU A 65 14.07 26.03 123.68
N ARG A 66 15.02 26.62 124.42
CA ARG A 66 16.42 26.76 123.99
C ARG A 66 17.11 25.41 123.81
N LEU A 67 16.95 24.48 124.74
CA LEU A 67 17.51 23.12 124.63
C LEU A 67 16.92 22.37 123.43
N THR A 68 15.61 22.49 123.21
CA THR A 68 14.91 21.82 122.09
C THR A 68 15.36 22.39 120.74
N VAL A 69 15.50 23.72 120.62
CA VAL A 69 16.06 24.39 119.42
C VAL A 69 17.50 23.95 119.15
N ALA A 70 18.33 23.84 120.17
CA ALA A 70 19.73 23.39 120.03
C ALA A 70 19.87 21.92 119.58
N SER A 71 18.82 21.12 119.72
CA SER A 71 18.82 19.70 119.32
C SER A 71 18.35 19.41 117.90
N LEU A 72 17.92 20.44 117.15
CA LEU A 72 17.31 20.31 115.81
C LEU A 72 18.03 21.14 114.73
N THR A 73 17.86 20.76 113.47
CA THR A 73 18.24 21.58 112.32
C THR A 73 17.17 22.63 111.98
N ILE A 74 17.53 23.68 111.24
CA ILE A 74 16.57 24.70 110.80
C ILE A 74 15.55 24.12 109.82
N GLU A 75 15.94 23.16 108.98
CA GLU A 75 15.01 22.48 108.08
C GLU A 75 13.99 21.68 108.87
N GLN A 76 14.38 20.96 109.93
CA GLN A 76 13.44 20.25 110.81
C GLN A 76 12.45 21.22 111.47
N ILE A 77 12.95 22.32 112.06
CA ILE A 77 12.12 23.31 112.77
C ILE A 77 11.11 24.00 111.82
N ASN A 78 11.48 24.23 110.55
CA ASN A 78 10.62 24.97 109.61
C ASN A 78 9.78 24.09 108.66
N GLN A 79 10.27 22.92 108.25
CA GLN A 79 9.54 21.99 107.37
C GLN A 79 8.55 21.12 108.14
N ASP A 80 8.90 20.68 109.35
CA ASP A 80 8.03 19.85 110.21
C ASP A 80 7.71 20.60 111.51
N ARG A 81 6.89 21.65 111.37
CA ARG A 81 6.41 22.46 112.51
C ARG A 81 5.59 21.64 113.51
N GLU A 82 4.94 20.55 113.08
CA GLU A 82 4.13 19.70 113.97
C GLU A 82 5.01 18.84 114.88
N ALA A 83 6.04 18.18 114.34
CA ALA A 83 7.03 17.47 115.16
C ALA A 83 7.78 18.41 116.11
N PHE A 84 8.13 19.63 115.65
CA PHE A 84 8.76 20.64 116.51
C PHE A 84 7.85 21.08 117.66
N LEU A 85 6.59 21.44 117.38
CA LEU A 85 5.60 21.81 118.40
C LEU A 85 5.35 20.67 119.39
N SER A 86 5.25 19.43 118.91
CA SER A 86 5.09 18.23 119.74
C SER A 86 6.27 18.00 120.69
N LEU A 87 7.51 18.14 120.19
CA LEU A 87 8.72 17.99 121.00
C LEU A 87 8.88 19.12 122.02
N VAL A 88 8.65 20.38 121.62
CA VAL A 88 8.65 21.54 122.53
C VAL A 88 7.60 21.36 123.63
N SER A 89 6.37 21.02 123.25
CA SER A 89 5.26 20.80 124.18
C SER A 89 5.64 19.75 125.23
N LYS A 90 6.07 18.57 124.79
CA LYS A 90 6.47 17.45 125.65
C LYS A 90 7.61 17.80 126.62
N ASN A 91 8.66 18.50 126.14
CA ASN A 91 9.82 18.86 126.96
C ASN A 91 9.48 19.96 127.98
N VAL A 92 8.70 20.96 127.58
CA VAL A 92 8.27 22.06 128.46
C VAL A 92 7.30 21.56 129.53
N ASP A 93 6.30 20.79 129.14
CA ASP A 93 5.26 20.27 130.03
C ASP A 93 5.86 19.32 131.11
N ALA A 94 6.83 18.48 130.73
CA ALA A 94 7.54 17.60 131.66
C ALA A 94 8.35 18.35 132.75
N GLU A 95 8.79 19.59 132.50
CA GLU A 95 9.41 20.44 133.53
C GLU A 95 8.38 21.23 134.34
N LEU A 96 7.34 21.78 133.70
CA LEU A 96 6.27 22.51 134.37
C LEU A 96 5.57 21.64 135.43
N HIS A 97 5.39 20.35 135.14
CA HIS A 97 4.82 19.37 136.08
C HIS A 97 5.61 19.24 137.40
N LYS A 98 6.93 19.52 137.39
CA LYS A 98 7.78 19.50 138.59
C LYS A 98 7.54 20.70 139.52
N ILE A 99 6.89 21.76 139.04
CA ILE A 99 6.47 22.92 139.86
C ILE A 99 4.95 23.01 140.04
N GLY A 100 4.20 22.01 139.59
CA GLY A 100 2.74 21.94 139.74
C GLY A 100 1.94 22.64 138.64
N LEU A 101 2.61 23.06 137.57
CA LEU A 101 1.99 23.65 136.39
C LEU A 101 1.83 22.60 135.29
N TYR A 102 0.97 22.88 134.31
CA TYR A 102 0.83 22.09 133.08
C TYR A 102 0.66 23.02 131.87
N LEU A 103 1.02 22.53 130.69
CA LEU A 103 0.86 23.25 129.44
C LEU A 103 -0.54 23.03 128.85
N ILE A 104 -1.28 24.11 128.60
CA ILE A 104 -2.60 24.09 127.94
C ILE A 104 -2.44 24.20 126.43
N ASN A 105 -1.56 25.10 125.97
CA ASN A 105 -1.29 25.30 124.55
C ASN A 105 0.08 25.98 124.34
N VAL A 106 0.76 25.65 123.25
CA VAL A 106 1.92 26.37 122.73
C VAL A 106 1.65 26.80 121.29
N ASN A 107 1.87 28.08 121.00
CA ASN A 107 1.77 28.64 119.65
C ASN A 107 3.05 29.40 119.33
N ILE A 108 3.69 29.02 118.22
CA ILE A 108 4.96 29.55 117.74
C ILE A 108 4.71 30.26 116.41
N THR A 109 5.11 31.52 116.29
CA THR A 109 4.96 32.30 115.05
C THR A 109 6.09 31.97 114.08
N ASP A 110 6.18 32.68 112.94
CA ASP A 110 7.26 32.45 111.99
C ASP A 110 8.64 32.68 112.61
N ILE A 111 9.49 31.66 112.43
CA ILE A 111 10.89 31.64 112.85
C ILE A 111 11.72 32.47 111.86
N THR A 112 12.61 33.31 112.37
CA THR A 112 13.55 34.10 111.56
C THR A 112 14.98 33.73 111.90
N ASP A 113 15.92 33.85 110.95
CA ASP A 113 17.33 33.56 111.15
C ASP A 113 18.23 34.77 110.83
N GLU A 114 19.36 34.89 111.53
CA GLU A 114 20.29 36.03 111.37
C GLU A 114 21.10 36.02 110.07
N SER A 115 21.04 34.93 109.29
CA SER A 115 21.89 34.67 108.12
C SER A 115 21.11 34.68 106.79
N ASN A 116 19.81 34.95 106.81
CA ASN A 116 18.86 34.76 105.71
C ASN A 116 18.91 33.34 105.11
N TYR A 117 19.27 32.33 105.91
CA TYR A 117 19.42 30.94 105.51
C TYR A 117 18.09 30.35 105.02
N ILE A 118 16.99 30.64 105.71
CA ILE A 118 15.65 30.17 105.37
C ILE A 118 15.19 30.76 104.01
N GLU A 119 15.43 32.05 103.77
CA GLU A 119 15.12 32.71 102.49
C GLU A 119 15.94 32.10 101.35
N ASN A 120 17.25 31.91 101.56
CA ASN A 120 18.14 31.36 100.54
C ASN A 120 17.82 29.90 100.19
N ILE A 121 17.42 29.07 101.17
CA ILE A 121 16.90 27.72 100.90
C ILE A 121 15.60 27.77 100.09
N GLY A 122 14.64 28.64 100.45
CA GLY A 122 13.40 28.79 99.70
C GLY A 122 13.64 29.20 98.24
N ARG A 123 14.53 30.18 98.03
CA ARG A 123 14.95 30.64 96.69
C ARG A 123 15.68 29.55 95.90
N LYS A 124 16.55 28.77 96.54
CA LYS A 124 17.23 27.62 95.91
C LYS A 124 16.22 26.57 95.47
N ALA A 125 15.32 26.13 96.36
CA ALA A 125 14.33 25.11 96.06
C ALA A 125 13.38 25.52 94.91
N ALA A 126 12.95 26.79 94.88
CA ALA A 126 12.17 27.35 93.77
C ALA A 126 12.94 27.35 92.44
N ALA A 127 14.24 27.71 92.46
CA ALA A 127 15.08 27.68 91.27
C ALA A 127 15.34 26.25 90.77
N GLU A 128 15.56 25.29 91.67
CA GLU A 128 15.73 23.87 91.32
C GLU A 128 14.44 23.27 90.73
N ALA A 129 13.27 23.59 91.30
CA ALA A 129 11.97 23.18 90.76
C ALA A 129 11.71 23.75 89.35
N ASN A 130 11.96 25.05 89.16
CA ASN A 130 11.80 25.71 87.85
C ASN A 130 12.77 25.15 86.80
N ASN A 131 14.05 24.95 87.15
CA ASN A 131 15.03 24.36 86.24
C ASN A 131 14.66 22.92 85.87
N LYS A 132 14.17 22.13 86.81
CA LYS A 132 13.68 20.77 86.52
C LYS A 132 12.50 20.80 85.54
N ALA A 133 11.50 21.63 85.78
CA ALA A 133 10.35 21.77 84.88
C ALA A 133 10.78 22.19 83.46
N LEU A 134 11.75 23.11 83.33
CA LEU A 134 12.32 23.50 82.03
C LEU A 134 13.05 22.35 81.33
N ILE A 135 13.79 21.51 82.07
CA ILE A 135 14.45 20.32 81.53
C ILE A 135 13.42 19.27 81.07
N ASP A 136 12.36 19.05 81.83
CA ASP A 136 11.30 18.08 81.52
C ASP A 136 10.50 18.49 80.27
N VAL A 137 10.20 19.80 80.12
CA VAL A 137 9.60 20.38 78.90
C VAL A 137 10.56 20.26 77.71
N ALA A 138 11.82 20.68 77.83
CA ALA A 138 12.78 20.63 76.73
C ALA A 138 13.05 19.18 76.24
N ASN A 139 12.98 18.19 77.14
CA ASN A 139 13.03 16.78 76.75
C ASN A 139 11.78 16.33 75.99
N SER A 140 10.60 16.76 76.43
CA SER A 140 9.33 16.45 75.77
C SER A 140 9.25 17.06 74.36
N ASP A 141 9.69 18.31 74.20
CA ASP A 141 9.79 18.99 72.89
C ASP A 141 10.78 18.28 71.96
N ARG A 142 11.95 17.88 72.48
CA ARG A 142 12.96 17.09 71.75
C ARG A 142 12.38 15.77 71.25
N GLU A 143 11.64 15.05 72.09
CA GLU A 143 11.07 13.74 71.75
C GLU A 143 9.88 13.86 70.81
N GLY A 144 9.03 14.87 70.97
CA GLY A 144 7.99 15.24 70.01
C GLY A 144 8.56 15.56 68.63
N ALA A 145 9.62 16.37 68.56
CA ALA A 145 10.31 16.70 67.31
C ALA A 145 10.93 15.46 66.64
N ILE A 146 11.56 14.57 67.41
CA ILE A 146 12.09 13.29 66.90
C ILE A 146 10.96 12.39 66.37
N GLY A 147 9.84 12.29 67.08
CA GLY A 147 8.66 11.52 66.65
C GLY A 147 8.05 12.05 65.35
N VAL A 148 7.88 13.37 65.23
CA VAL A 148 7.40 14.03 64.00
C VAL A 148 8.38 13.84 62.84
N ALA A 149 9.69 13.88 63.09
CA ALA A 149 10.71 13.63 62.06
C ALA A 149 10.72 12.16 61.61
N ALA A 150 10.53 11.21 62.53
CA ALA A 150 10.42 9.79 62.20
C ALA A 150 9.16 9.51 61.37
N ALA A 151 7.98 9.91 61.86
CA ALA A 151 6.72 9.71 61.16
C ALA A 151 6.70 10.33 59.75
N ASN A 152 7.37 11.48 59.54
CA ASN A 152 7.52 12.06 58.20
C ASN A 152 8.45 11.26 57.29
N ARG A 153 9.57 10.73 57.82
CA ARG A 153 10.48 9.85 57.06
C ARG A 153 9.76 8.57 56.62
N ASP A 154 9.05 7.93 57.55
CA ASP A 154 8.40 6.65 57.31
C ASP A 154 7.24 6.81 56.32
N ARG A 155 6.49 7.91 56.43
CA ARG A 155 5.50 8.34 55.43
C ARG A 155 6.11 8.56 54.04
N GLN A 156 7.27 9.20 53.93
CA GLN A 156 7.96 9.40 52.65
C GLN A 156 8.42 8.07 52.03
N ILE A 157 8.96 7.16 52.85
CA ILE A 157 9.39 5.82 52.42
C ILE A 157 8.20 5.03 51.87
N GLU A 158 7.07 4.99 52.59
CA GLU A 158 5.89 4.24 52.14
C GLU A 158 5.20 4.88 50.94
N VAL A 159 5.15 6.20 50.81
CA VAL A 159 4.67 6.86 49.58
C VAL A 159 5.54 6.46 48.39
N ALA A 160 6.86 6.61 48.48
CA ALA A 160 7.77 6.26 47.38
C ALA A 160 7.74 4.76 47.03
N ARG A 161 7.55 3.88 48.03
CA ARG A 161 7.34 2.43 47.84
C ARG A 161 6.05 2.14 47.07
N ASN A 162 4.95 2.79 47.42
CA ASN A 162 3.66 2.61 46.74
C ASN A 162 3.65 3.22 45.33
N GLU A 163 4.31 4.36 45.12
CA GLU A 163 4.52 4.94 43.79
C GLU A 163 5.35 4.00 42.88
N ALA A 164 6.46 3.46 43.40
CA ALA A 164 7.31 2.53 42.66
C ALA A 164 6.60 1.18 42.36
N ALA A 165 5.77 0.69 43.28
CA ALA A 165 4.91 -0.47 43.05
C ALA A 165 3.84 -0.19 41.97
N SER A 166 3.19 0.97 42.05
CA SER A 166 2.17 1.41 41.09
C SER A 166 2.74 1.56 39.68
N ALA A 167 3.91 2.18 39.54
CA ALA A 167 4.61 2.35 38.26
C ALA A 167 5.01 0.99 37.63
N LYS A 168 5.46 0.04 38.45
CA LYS A 168 5.73 -1.34 38.00
C LYS A 168 4.46 -2.04 37.53
N GLY A 169 3.38 -1.99 38.31
CA GLY A 169 2.09 -2.58 37.94
C GLY A 169 1.51 -2.00 36.65
N GLN A 170 1.58 -0.68 36.47
CA GLN A 170 1.20 0.00 35.22
C GLN A 170 2.04 -0.48 34.03
N LYS A 171 3.36 -0.58 34.17
CA LYS A 171 4.25 -1.02 33.09
C LYS A 171 4.07 -2.50 32.74
N GLN A 172 3.77 -3.34 33.72
CA GLN A 172 3.43 -4.75 33.47
C GLN A 172 2.09 -4.88 32.75
N ALA A 173 1.04 -4.22 33.22
CA ALA A 173 -0.27 -4.20 32.54
C ALA A 173 -0.20 -3.59 31.11
N GLU A 174 0.68 -2.62 30.87
CA GLU A 174 0.96 -2.10 29.53
C GLU A 174 1.65 -3.15 28.63
N ALA A 175 2.61 -3.91 29.17
CA ALA A 175 3.29 -4.99 28.46
C ALA A 175 2.32 -6.15 28.15
N ASP A 176 1.56 -6.61 29.14
CA ASP A 176 0.56 -7.68 28.99
C ASP A 176 -0.49 -7.31 27.94
N ARG A 177 -0.96 -6.05 27.95
CA ARG A 177 -1.88 -5.51 26.92
C ARG A 177 -1.23 -5.48 25.53
N ARG A 178 0.04 -5.10 25.41
CA ARG A 178 0.75 -5.11 24.12
C ARG A 178 0.88 -6.53 23.57
N VAL A 179 1.26 -7.50 24.43
CA VAL A 179 1.36 -8.92 24.04
C VAL A 179 0.00 -9.46 23.59
N PHE A 180 -1.07 -9.21 24.35
CA PHE A 180 -2.42 -9.63 24.00
C PHE A 180 -2.88 -9.05 22.65
N ILE A 181 -2.68 -7.75 22.41
CA ILE A 181 -3.03 -7.10 21.14
C ILE A 181 -2.23 -7.72 19.99
N GLN A 182 -0.91 -7.86 20.10
CA GLN A 182 -0.08 -8.44 19.04
C GLN A 182 -0.41 -9.91 18.76
N GLN A 183 -0.83 -10.68 19.79
CA GLN A 183 -1.24 -12.07 19.60
C GLN A 183 -2.59 -12.18 18.88
N GLN A 184 -3.57 -11.32 19.21
CA GLN A 184 -4.84 -11.24 18.46
C GLN A 184 -4.66 -10.70 17.04
N GLU A 185 -3.73 -9.76 16.83
CA GLU A 185 -3.40 -9.21 15.51
C GLU A 185 -2.68 -10.25 14.64
N ALA A 186 -1.82 -11.10 15.22
CA ALA A 186 -1.23 -12.24 14.53
C ALA A 186 -2.26 -13.33 14.18
N GLU A 187 -3.17 -13.68 15.10
CA GLU A 187 -4.26 -14.63 14.87
C GLU A 187 -5.22 -14.14 13.76
N ALA A 188 -5.53 -12.84 13.74
CA ALA A 188 -6.32 -12.23 12.67
C ALA A 188 -5.60 -12.26 11.31
N VAL A 189 -4.29 -11.99 11.28
CA VAL A 189 -3.48 -12.08 10.05
C VAL A 189 -3.33 -13.53 9.57
N GLU A 190 -3.25 -14.51 10.46
CA GLU A 190 -3.27 -15.93 10.10
C GLU A 190 -4.64 -16.30 9.48
N GLY A 191 -5.74 -15.90 10.11
CA GLY A 191 -7.10 -16.08 9.57
C GLY A 191 -7.32 -15.41 8.21
N GLU A 192 -6.82 -14.17 8.02
CA GLU A 192 -6.83 -13.51 6.71
C GLU A 192 -6.02 -14.26 5.65
N ASN A 193 -4.84 -14.78 6.01
CA ASN A 193 -4.00 -15.53 5.06
C ASN A 193 -4.63 -16.87 4.67
N VAL A 194 -5.26 -17.58 5.61
CA VAL A 194 -6.05 -18.79 5.33
C VAL A 194 -7.22 -18.46 4.41
N ALA A 195 -8.01 -17.42 4.73
CA ALA A 195 -9.14 -17.00 3.90
C ALA A 195 -8.70 -16.57 2.48
N ARG A 196 -7.58 -15.86 2.33
CA ARG A 196 -6.99 -15.49 1.03
C ARG A 196 -6.52 -16.73 0.26
N ALA A 197 -5.93 -17.72 0.93
CA ALA A 197 -5.50 -18.98 0.30
C ALA A 197 -6.70 -19.83 -0.16
N ASP A 198 -7.76 -19.91 0.65
CA ASP A 198 -9.02 -20.57 0.28
C ASP A 198 -9.69 -19.87 -0.91
N ILE A 199 -9.79 -18.53 -0.90
CA ILE A 199 -10.30 -17.75 -2.03
C ILE A 199 -9.47 -18.00 -3.29
N ALA A 200 -8.13 -17.96 -3.19
CA ALA A 200 -7.25 -18.23 -4.32
C ALA A 200 -7.43 -19.65 -4.88
N ARG A 201 -7.60 -20.67 -4.03
CA ARG A 201 -7.94 -22.03 -4.47
C ARG A 201 -9.29 -22.07 -5.17
N THR A 202 -10.35 -21.49 -4.60
CA THR A 202 -11.68 -21.49 -5.23
C THR A 202 -11.71 -20.73 -6.56
N ASN A 203 -10.90 -19.69 -6.73
CA ASN A 203 -10.76 -18.96 -7.99
C ASN A 203 -9.98 -19.79 -9.03
N ALA A 204 -8.98 -20.57 -8.62
CA ALA A 204 -8.28 -21.50 -9.51
C ALA A 204 -9.20 -22.66 -9.95
N ASP A 205 -9.93 -23.28 -9.01
CA ASP A 205 -10.94 -24.32 -9.28
C ASP A 205 -12.04 -23.80 -10.23
N LEU A 206 -12.44 -22.53 -10.09
CA LEU A 206 -13.41 -21.88 -10.97
C LEU A 206 -12.83 -21.65 -12.37
N ALA A 207 -11.62 -21.10 -12.47
CA ALA A 207 -10.95 -20.84 -13.74
C ALA A 207 -10.67 -22.12 -14.54
N GLU A 208 -10.32 -23.23 -13.86
CA GLU A 208 -10.19 -24.55 -14.50
C GLU A 208 -11.53 -25.02 -15.09
N ARG A 209 -12.63 -24.90 -14.34
CA ARG A 209 -13.98 -25.26 -14.81
C ARG A 209 -14.49 -24.36 -15.93
N GLU A 210 -14.18 -23.07 -15.89
CA GLU A 210 -14.50 -22.12 -16.96
C GLU A 210 -13.70 -22.43 -18.23
N ALA A 211 -12.39 -22.72 -18.11
CA ALA A 211 -11.56 -23.15 -19.23
C ALA A 211 -12.05 -24.48 -19.84
N GLU A 212 -12.44 -25.45 -19.01
CA GLU A 212 -13.00 -26.72 -19.49
C GLU A 212 -14.36 -26.52 -20.17
N ALA A 213 -15.24 -25.67 -19.62
CA ALA A 213 -16.53 -25.33 -20.22
C ALA A 213 -16.36 -24.59 -21.56
N LEU A 214 -15.39 -23.67 -21.66
CA LEU A 214 -15.03 -23.00 -22.90
C LEU A 214 -14.48 -24.00 -23.92
N GLN A 215 -13.55 -24.88 -23.53
CA GLN A 215 -13.01 -25.92 -24.41
C GLN A 215 -14.11 -26.85 -24.96
N ARG A 216 -15.03 -27.32 -24.10
CA ARG A 216 -16.20 -28.11 -24.51
C ARG A 216 -17.09 -27.32 -25.49
N SER A 217 -17.30 -26.02 -25.24
CA SER A 217 -18.09 -25.13 -26.11
C SER A 217 -17.42 -24.89 -27.47
N GLU A 218 -16.10 -24.67 -27.50
CA GLU A 218 -15.34 -24.51 -28.74
C GLU A 218 -15.31 -25.81 -29.56
N VAL A 219 -15.14 -26.97 -28.93
CA VAL A 219 -15.22 -28.27 -29.62
C VAL A 219 -16.60 -28.46 -30.24
N ALA A 220 -17.69 -28.18 -29.51
CA ALA A 220 -19.04 -28.25 -30.05
C ALA A 220 -19.27 -27.26 -31.21
N ARG A 221 -18.77 -26.01 -31.09
CA ARG A 221 -18.83 -25.01 -32.18
C ARG A 221 -18.02 -25.44 -33.41
N ARG A 222 -16.81 -25.98 -33.22
CA ARG A 222 -15.95 -26.52 -34.29
C ARG A 222 -16.62 -27.69 -35.01
N GLN A 223 -17.28 -28.58 -34.28
CA GLN A 223 -18.03 -29.70 -34.84
C GLN A 223 -19.22 -29.22 -35.67
N ALA A 224 -20.08 -28.35 -35.12
CA ALA A 224 -21.21 -27.77 -35.84
C ALA A 224 -20.78 -26.96 -37.08
N GLN A 225 -19.70 -26.17 -36.97
CA GLN A 225 -19.13 -25.42 -38.10
C GLN A 225 -18.61 -26.36 -39.19
N ALA A 226 -17.91 -27.43 -38.83
CA ALA A 226 -17.43 -28.42 -39.79
C ALA A 226 -18.57 -29.22 -40.46
N GLU A 227 -19.71 -29.40 -39.80
CA GLU A 227 -20.93 -29.97 -40.40
C GLU A 227 -21.60 -29.00 -41.38
N ILE A 228 -21.68 -27.70 -41.02
CA ILE A 228 -22.16 -26.64 -41.92
C ILE A 228 -21.27 -26.51 -43.15
N GLU A 229 -19.94 -26.49 -42.97
CA GLU A 229 -18.97 -26.42 -44.07
C GLU A 229 -19.07 -27.64 -44.98
N ARG A 230 -19.19 -28.86 -44.42
CA ARG A 230 -19.45 -30.07 -45.23
C ARG A 230 -20.73 -29.96 -46.05
N ALA A 231 -21.83 -29.47 -45.45
CA ALA A 231 -23.09 -29.28 -46.16
C ALA A 231 -22.98 -28.23 -47.29
N GLN A 232 -22.25 -27.13 -47.05
CA GLN A 232 -21.96 -26.12 -48.07
C GLN A 232 -21.07 -26.67 -49.19
N TYR A 233 -20.01 -27.42 -48.87
CA TYR A 233 -19.17 -28.09 -49.87
C TYR A 233 -19.95 -29.10 -50.72
N THR A 234 -20.89 -29.87 -50.14
CA THR A 234 -21.77 -30.74 -50.94
C THR A 234 -22.66 -29.93 -51.88
N LEU A 235 -23.35 -28.90 -51.39
CA LEU A 235 -24.22 -28.04 -52.20
C LEU A 235 -23.46 -27.29 -53.30
N GLU A 236 -22.26 -26.82 -53.04
CA GLU A 236 -21.42 -26.18 -54.07
C GLU A 236 -20.88 -27.21 -55.06
N SER A 237 -20.53 -28.43 -54.65
CA SER A 237 -20.14 -29.49 -55.60
C SER A 237 -21.30 -29.90 -56.53
N GLU A 238 -22.54 -29.87 -56.04
CA GLU A 238 -23.74 -30.09 -56.85
C GLU A 238 -24.03 -28.91 -57.78
N ARG A 239 -23.88 -27.67 -57.28
CA ARG A 239 -23.98 -26.44 -58.09
C ARG A 239 -22.97 -26.41 -59.23
N LEU A 240 -21.71 -26.74 -58.96
CA LEU A 240 -20.63 -26.75 -59.95
C LEU A 240 -20.88 -27.83 -61.02
N ARG A 241 -21.31 -29.03 -60.63
CA ARG A 241 -21.73 -30.07 -61.59
C ARG A 241 -22.91 -29.63 -62.46
N ALA A 242 -23.90 -28.96 -61.89
CA ALA A 242 -25.04 -28.42 -62.65
C ALA A 242 -24.59 -27.32 -63.62
N GLU A 243 -23.66 -26.45 -63.22
CA GLU A 243 -23.09 -25.41 -64.09
C GLU A 243 -22.22 -26.00 -65.21
N GLU A 244 -21.46 -27.06 -64.94
CA GLU A 244 -20.65 -27.78 -65.93
C GLU A 244 -21.53 -28.45 -66.99
N ILE A 245 -22.57 -29.18 -66.59
CA ILE A 245 -23.57 -29.77 -67.50
C ILE A 245 -24.26 -28.68 -68.34
N ALA A 246 -24.67 -27.56 -67.72
CA ALA A 246 -25.29 -26.45 -68.44
C ALA A 246 -24.34 -25.80 -69.45
N ARG A 247 -23.03 -25.74 -69.18
CA ARG A 247 -22.01 -25.26 -70.13
C ARG A 247 -21.83 -26.22 -71.31
N GLU A 248 -21.86 -27.53 -71.09
CA GLU A 248 -21.82 -28.52 -72.17
C GLU A 248 -23.07 -28.45 -73.07
N GLU A 249 -24.25 -28.28 -72.49
CA GLU A 249 -25.52 -28.16 -73.24
C GLU A 249 -25.62 -26.83 -74.02
N VAL A 250 -25.09 -25.73 -73.46
CA VAL A 250 -24.91 -24.46 -74.19
C VAL A 250 -23.86 -24.58 -75.31
N ALA A 251 -22.76 -25.31 -75.10
CA ALA A 251 -21.76 -25.53 -76.15
C ALA A 251 -22.34 -26.38 -77.32
N LYS A 252 -23.09 -27.45 -77.00
CA LYS A 252 -23.78 -28.29 -77.99
C LYS A 252 -24.79 -27.48 -78.82
N SER A 253 -25.64 -26.68 -78.17
CA SER A 253 -26.63 -25.87 -78.86
C SER A 253 -26.01 -24.73 -79.69
N GLN A 254 -24.87 -24.15 -79.27
CA GLN A 254 -24.12 -23.22 -80.13
C GLN A 254 -23.58 -23.89 -81.41
N ILE A 255 -23.10 -25.14 -81.33
CA ILE A 255 -22.62 -25.89 -82.50
C ILE A 255 -23.78 -26.19 -83.46
N GLU A 256 -24.94 -26.60 -82.95
CA GLU A 256 -26.14 -26.85 -83.76
C GLU A 256 -26.64 -25.57 -84.47
N ILE A 257 -26.71 -24.44 -83.75
CA ILE A 257 -27.11 -23.14 -84.31
C ILE A 257 -26.10 -22.63 -85.35
N ALA A 258 -24.79 -22.82 -85.13
CA ALA A 258 -23.76 -22.43 -86.09
C ALA A 258 -23.88 -23.21 -87.41
N ALA A 259 -24.09 -24.53 -87.33
CA ALA A 259 -24.27 -25.38 -88.52
C ALA A 259 -25.53 -25.01 -89.32
N GLU A 260 -26.64 -24.70 -88.64
CA GLU A 260 -27.88 -24.25 -89.31
C GLU A 260 -27.69 -22.87 -89.97
N ALA A 261 -26.98 -21.95 -89.32
CA ALA A 261 -26.68 -20.63 -89.88
C ALA A 261 -25.79 -20.69 -91.14
N GLU A 262 -24.82 -21.61 -91.20
CA GLU A 262 -24.01 -21.82 -92.41
C GLU A 262 -24.82 -22.42 -93.57
N ALA A 263 -25.71 -23.39 -93.28
CA ALA A 263 -26.61 -23.96 -94.28
C ALA A 263 -27.58 -22.90 -94.86
N GLU A 264 -28.14 -22.04 -94.01
CA GLU A 264 -29.02 -20.93 -94.44
C GLU A 264 -28.26 -19.87 -95.25
N ARG A 265 -26.97 -19.66 -94.96
CA ARG A 265 -26.09 -18.76 -95.72
C ARG A 265 -25.80 -19.31 -97.11
N GLN A 266 -25.45 -20.59 -97.25
CA GLN A 266 -25.22 -21.23 -98.55
C GLN A 266 -26.47 -21.23 -99.42
N ARG A 267 -27.66 -21.52 -98.85
CA ARG A 267 -28.94 -21.43 -99.58
C ARG A 267 -29.21 -20.05 -100.19
N ARG A 268 -28.87 -18.96 -99.47
CA ARG A 268 -29.06 -17.59 -99.99
C ARG A 268 -28.05 -17.20 -101.07
N ILE A 269 -26.80 -17.64 -100.96
CA ILE A 269 -25.77 -17.39 -101.98
C ILE A 269 -26.17 -18.08 -103.30
N ALA A 270 -26.49 -19.38 -103.26
CA ALA A 270 -26.87 -20.15 -104.45
C ALA A 270 -28.11 -19.60 -105.18
N ARG A 271 -29.07 -18.97 -104.46
CA ARG A 271 -30.20 -18.27 -105.08
C ARG A 271 -29.77 -16.99 -105.79
N GLY A 272 -28.95 -16.15 -105.14
CA GLY A 272 -28.45 -14.91 -105.75
C GLY A 272 -27.60 -15.15 -107.00
N GLU A 273 -26.81 -16.23 -107.02
CA GLU A 273 -26.04 -16.66 -108.19
C GLU A 273 -26.95 -17.13 -109.35
N ALA A 274 -28.02 -17.86 -109.06
CA ALA A 274 -29.00 -18.28 -110.05
C ALA A 274 -29.73 -17.08 -110.69
N ASP A 275 -30.24 -16.16 -109.86
CA ASP A 275 -30.95 -14.96 -110.33
C ASP A 275 -30.03 -14.05 -111.19
N ALA A 276 -28.78 -13.84 -110.75
CA ALA A 276 -27.79 -13.06 -111.50
C ALA A 276 -27.44 -13.68 -112.86
N THR A 277 -27.36 -15.02 -112.93
CA THR A 277 -27.07 -15.74 -114.18
C THR A 277 -28.23 -15.64 -115.17
N LEU A 278 -29.47 -15.73 -114.68
CA LEU A 278 -30.69 -15.62 -115.49
C LEU A 278 -30.80 -14.24 -116.15
N ALA A 279 -30.59 -13.17 -115.38
CA ALA A 279 -30.62 -11.80 -115.87
C ALA A 279 -29.55 -11.53 -116.96
N ARG A 280 -28.35 -12.11 -116.83
CA ARG A 280 -27.26 -11.93 -117.80
C ARG A 280 -27.61 -12.52 -119.18
N PHE A 281 -28.18 -13.74 -119.20
CA PHE A 281 -28.56 -14.39 -120.46
C PHE A 281 -29.74 -13.72 -121.16
N GLN A 282 -30.69 -13.11 -120.43
CA GLN A 282 -31.75 -12.31 -121.05
C GLN A 282 -31.18 -11.07 -121.75
N ALA A 283 -30.29 -10.32 -121.08
CA ALA A 283 -29.65 -9.14 -121.67
C ALA A 283 -28.76 -9.47 -122.88
N GLU A 284 -28.03 -10.60 -122.84
CA GLU A 284 -27.26 -11.10 -124.00
C GLU A 284 -28.17 -11.45 -125.19
N ALA A 285 -29.32 -12.08 -124.95
CA ALA A 285 -30.26 -12.47 -126.02
C ALA A 285 -30.92 -11.26 -126.72
N GLU A 286 -31.41 -10.29 -125.95
CA GLU A 286 -32.05 -9.07 -126.48
C GLU A 286 -31.06 -8.23 -127.31
N GLY A 287 -29.82 -8.07 -126.81
CA GLY A 287 -28.77 -7.33 -127.52
C GLY A 287 -28.38 -7.98 -128.86
N VAL A 288 -28.33 -9.32 -128.92
CA VAL A 288 -28.02 -10.05 -130.16
C VAL A 288 -29.15 -9.96 -131.19
N GLN A 289 -30.43 -10.01 -130.76
CA GLN A 289 -31.56 -9.82 -131.67
C GLN A 289 -31.52 -8.45 -132.36
N ALA A 290 -31.38 -7.37 -131.59
CA ALA A 290 -31.35 -6.00 -132.14
C ALA A 290 -30.23 -5.79 -133.18
N VAL A 291 -29.04 -6.35 -132.93
CA VAL A 291 -27.90 -6.26 -133.85
C VAL A 291 -28.12 -7.05 -135.15
N LEU A 292 -28.82 -8.20 -135.09
CA LEU A 292 -29.13 -8.99 -136.29
C LEU A 292 -30.25 -8.37 -137.11
N GLU A 293 -31.29 -7.84 -136.49
CA GLU A 293 -32.42 -7.21 -137.17
C GLU A 293 -32.00 -5.92 -137.89
N ALA A 294 -31.15 -5.09 -137.26
CA ALA A 294 -30.56 -3.92 -137.89
C ALA A 294 -29.72 -4.27 -139.14
N LYS A 295 -28.94 -5.37 -139.09
CA LYS A 295 -28.18 -5.88 -140.25
C LYS A 295 -29.10 -6.39 -141.36
N ALA A 296 -30.17 -7.10 -141.01
CA ALA A 296 -31.17 -7.58 -141.97
C ALA A 296 -31.99 -6.45 -142.62
N ALA A 297 -32.13 -5.29 -141.96
CA ALA A 297 -32.64 -4.07 -142.59
C ALA A 297 -31.60 -3.45 -143.54
N GLY A 298 -30.35 -3.26 -143.09
CA GLY A 298 -29.27 -2.69 -143.90
C GLY A 298 -29.01 -3.45 -145.22
N TYR A 299 -28.96 -4.79 -145.17
CA TYR A 299 -28.76 -5.61 -146.37
C TYR A 299 -29.91 -5.51 -147.39
N ARG A 300 -31.17 -5.34 -146.95
CA ARG A 300 -32.31 -5.13 -147.86
C ARG A 300 -32.15 -3.83 -148.65
N ASN A 301 -31.88 -2.72 -147.96
CA ASN A 301 -31.68 -1.42 -148.57
C ASN A 301 -30.51 -1.42 -149.58
N LEU A 302 -29.43 -2.15 -149.27
CA LEU A 302 -28.26 -2.26 -150.16
C LEU A 302 -28.58 -3.01 -151.47
N VAL A 303 -29.36 -4.08 -151.40
CA VAL A 303 -29.78 -4.88 -152.58
C VAL A 303 -30.81 -4.12 -153.42
N GLU A 304 -31.78 -3.45 -152.78
CA GLU A 304 -32.80 -2.66 -153.47
C GLU A 304 -32.20 -1.44 -154.20
N SER A 305 -31.16 -0.82 -153.63
CA SER A 305 -30.39 0.26 -154.27
C SER A 305 -29.55 -0.20 -155.46
N ALA A 306 -29.25 -1.49 -155.58
CA ALA A 306 -28.35 -2.05 -156.59
C ALA A 306 -29.05 -2.46 -157.91
N GLY A 307 -30.28 -1.99 -158.15
CA GLY A 307 -31.02 -2.24 -159.40
C GLY A 307 -31.42 -3.70 -159.63
N GLY A 308 -31.27 -4.57 -158.62
CA GLY A 308 -31.65 -5.99 -158.67
C GLY A 308 -30.54 -6.98 -159.04
N ASP A 309 -29.31 -6.57 -159.35
CA ASP A 309 -28.21 -7.53 -159.58
C ASP A 309 -27.47 -7.87 -158.28
N ALA A 310 -27.77 -9.06 -157.75
CA ALA A 310 -27.17 -9.59 -156.52
C ALA A 310 -25.63 -9.76 -156.57
N ARG A 311 -25.01 -9.82 -157.76
CA ARG A 311 -23.54 -9.98 -157.86
C ARG A 311 -22.76 -8.74 -157.45
N ALA A 312 -23.30 -7.55 -157.68
CA ALA A 312 -22.63 -6.29 -157.33
C ALA A 312 -22.56 -6.05 -155.80
N ALA A 313 -23.57 -6.50 -155.06
CA ALA A 313 -23.57 -6.42 -153.60
C ALA A 313 -22.55 -7.38 -152.95
N ALA A 314 -22.32 -8.56 -153.56
CA ALA A 314 -21.44 -9.59 -153.01
C ALA A 314 -19.96 -9.20 -153.04
N THR A 315 -19.47 -8.57 -154.11
CA THR A 315 -18.07 -8.14 -154.22
C THR A 315 -17.71 -7.03 -153.25
N LEU A 316 -18.64 -6.09 -153.00
CA LEU A 316 -18.43 -4.97 -152.09
C LEU A 316 -18.26 -5.45 -150.62
N LEU A 317 -19.03 -6.46 -150.22
CA LEU A 317 -18.95 -7.08 -148.88
C LEU A 317 -17.65 -7.85 -148.61
N MET A 318 -16.94 -8.35 -149.63
CA MET A 318 -15.70 -9.11 -149.43
C MET A 318 -14.51 -8.21 -149.06
N VAL A 319 -14.46 -6.97 -149.58
CA VAL A 319 -13.38 -6.02 -149.29
C VAL A 319 -13.42 -5.59 -147.82
N GLU A 320 -14.62 -5.32 -147.29
CA GLU A 320 -14.90 -4.86 -145.92
C GLU A 320 -14.59 -5.90 -144.82
N LYS A 321 -14.03 -7.07 -145.15
CA LYS A 321 -13.71 -8.14 -144.20
C LYS A 321 -12.23 -8.52 -144.14
N MET A 322 -11.37 -7.94 -144.97
CA MET A 322 -9.93 -8.19 -144.90
C MET A 322 -9.23 -7.52 -143.71
N GLU A 323 -9.59 -6.27 -143.36
CA GLU A 323 -8.89 -5.50 -142.30
C GLU A 323 -8.97 -6.18 -140.93
N ALA A 324 -10.12 -6.77 -140.60
CA ALA A 324 -10.39 -7.35 -139.28
C ALA A 324 -9.53 -8.57 -138.92
N ILE A 325 -8.86 -9.20 -139.89
CA ILE A 325 -8.04 -10.40 -139.68
C ILE A 325 -6.65 -10.02 -139.14
N VAL A 326 -6.07 -8.91 -139.61
CA VAL A 326 -4.66 -8.55 -139.33
C VAL A 326 -4.44 -8.14 -137.87
N ALA A 327 -5.43 -7.49 -137.25
CA ALA A 327 -5.27 -6.86 -135.93
C ALA A 327 -5.01 -7.85 -134.77
N LYS A 328 -5.40 -9.12 -134.88
CA LYS A 328 -5.35 -10.09 -133.77
C LYS A 328 -3.97 -10.70 -133.49
N GLN A 329 -2.95 -10.42 -134.30
CA GLN A 329 -1.71 -11.21 -134.31
C GLN A 329 -0.63 -10.75 -133.30
N VAL A 330 -0.83 -9.67 -132.54
CA VAL A 330 0.28 -8.87 -131.95
C VAL A 330 0.40 -8.92 -130.41
N GLU A 331 -0.61 -9.40 -129.68
CA GLU A 331 -0.89 -8.97 -128.28
C GLU A 331 -0.12 -9.68 -127.12
N ALA A 332 0.84 -10.59 -127.39
CA ALA A 332 1.03 -11.76 -126.50
C ALA A 332 2.31 -11.91 -125.59
N ILE A 333 3.21 -10.92 -125.42
CA ILE A 333 4.67 -11.20 -125.19
C ILE A 333 5.34 -10.68 -123.86
N SER A 334 4.65 -10.37 -122.74
CA SER A 334 5.05 -9.20 -121.89
C SER A 334 6.03 -9.19 -120.66
N ASN A 335 6.03 -10.06 -119.60
CA ASN A 335 6.63 -9.70 -118.25
C ASN A 335 7.24 -10.82 -117.35
N LEU A 336 8.25 -10.53 -116.48
CA LEU A 336 8.65 -11.21 -115.18
C LEU A 336 10.03 -10.73 -114.54
N THR A 337 10.24 -10.70 -113.19
CA THR A 337 11.57 -10.74 -112.40
C THR A 337 11.49 -10.50 -110.84
N ILE A 338 12.48 -10.96 -109.99
CA ILE A 338 12.60 -10.83 -108.48
C ILE A 338 14.10 -10.92 -107.94
N ASP A 339 14.43 -10.44 -106.70
CA ASP A 339 15.74 -10.56 -105.91
C ASP A 339 15.52 -10.26 -104.36
N LYS A 340 16.35 -10.34 -103.26
CA LYS A 340 17.74 -10.78 -102.84
C LYS A 340 17.91 -10.91 -101.27
N ILE A 341 18.92 -11.63 -100.69
CA ILE A 341 19.29 -11.72 -99.22
C ILE A 341 20.84 -11.93 -98.98
N THR A 342 21.45 -11.63 -97.79
CA THR A 342 22.86 -12.00 -97.41
C THR A 342 23.15 -12.12 -95.88
N VAL A 343 24.09 -13.00 -95.46
CA VAL A 343 24.45 -13.44 -94.06
C VAL A 343 25.86 -14.13 -94.08
N TRP A 344 26.78 -14.26 -93.09
CA TRP A 344 27.28 -13.66 -91.79
C TRP A 344 28.66 -14.34 -91.47
N ASP A 345 29.53 -13.86 -90.53
CA ASP A 345 30.69 -14.67 -90.01
C ASP A 345 31.31 -14.27 -88.61
N SER A 346 32.15 -15.14 -88.02
CA SER A 346 32.84 -15.03 -86.71
C SER A 346 34.19 -15.79 -86.69
N GLY A 347 35.12 -15.49 -85.76
CA GLY A 347 36.43 -16.19 -85.72
C GLY A 347 37.11 -16.30 -84.34
N GLY A 348 37.59 -17.51 -84.02
CA GLY A 348 38.45 -17.81 -82.86
C GLY A 348 39.74 -18.52 -83.31
N ASN A 349 40.86 -18.29 -82.62
CA ASN A 349 42.19 -18.74 -83.07
C ASN A 349 42.59 -20.11 -82.50
N GLY A 350 43.12 -21.00 -83.35
CA GLY A 350 43.43 -22.38 -82.97
C GLY A 350 44.27 -23.21 -83.95
N GLY A 351 45.17 -22.61 -84.73
CA GLY A 351 46.21 -23.36 -85.47
C GLY A 351 45.72 -24.24 -86.63
N GLY A 352 45.14 -23.63 -87.66
CA GLY A 352 44.84 -24.28 -88.95
C GLY A 352 44.83 -23.24 -90.08
N GLU A 353 45.21 -23.65 -91.29
CA GLU A 353 45.28 -22.76 -92.46
C GLU A 353 43.91 -22.63 -93.17
N GLY A 354 43.49 -21.38 -93.42
CA GLY A 354 42.30 -21.04 -94.22
C GLY A 354 41.30 -20.16 -93.46
N SER A 355 41.06 -18.94 -93.97
CA SER A 355 40.08 -18.00 -93.40
C SER A 355 39.00 -17.65 -94.42
N SER A 356 37.75 -17.96 -94.04
CA SER A 356 36.42 -17.47 -94.45
C SER A 356 36.08 -17.02 -95.88
N THR A 357 36.95 -16.38 -96.66
CA THR A 357 36.57 -15.79 -97.97
C THR A 357 36.40 -16.84 -99.09
N SER A 358 37.12 -17.96 -99.03
CA SER A 358 37.15 -18.96 -100.10
C SER A 358 35.84 -19.74 -100.29
N ASN A 359 35.03 -19.91 -99.23
CA ASN A 359 33.82 -20.77 -99.30
C ASN A 359 32.59 -20.06 -99.88
N PHE A 360 32.55 -18.72 -99.91
CA PHE A 360 31.41 -17.96 -100.45
C PHE A 360 31.39 -17.93 -101.98
N VAL A 361 32.56 -17.86 -102.63
CA VAL A 361 32.65 -17.77 -104.11
C VAL A 361 32.27 -19.09 -104.79
N SER A 362 32.53 -20.23 -104.12
CA SER A 362 32.27 -21.58 -104.64
C SER A 362 30.78 -21.95 -104.72
N SER A 363 29.92 -21.36 -103.88
CA SER A 363 28.49 -21.67 -103.82
C SER A 363 27.64 -20.86 -104.82
N LEU A 364 28.03 -19.61 -105.12
CA LEU A 364 27.27 -18.73 -106.01
C LEU A 364 27.30 -19.18 -107.49
N ILE A 365 28.35 -19.88 -107.92
CA ILE A 365 28.49 -20.42 -109.28
C ILE A 365 27.61 -21.67 -109.52
N LYS A 366 26.96 -22.22 -108.47
CA LYS A 366 26.09 -23.41 -108.57
C LYS A 366 24.59 -23.11 -108.44
N SER A 367 24.18 -21.83 -108.40
CA SER A 367 22.78 -21.43 -108.17
C SER A 367 22.03 -20.97 -109.44
N LEU A 368 22.47 -21.38 -110.63
CA LEU A 368 21.77 -21.15 -111.91
C LEU A 368 21.48 -22.50 -112.60
N PRO A 369 20.22 -23.00 -112.56
CA PRO A 369 19.80 -24.13 -113.37
C PRO A 369 19.78 -23.77 -114.87
N PRO A 370 20.23 -24.66 -115.78
CA PRO A 370 20.21 -24.39 -117.21
C PRO A 370 18.78 -24.35 -117.77
N VAL A 371 18.40 -23.23 -118.38
CA VAL A 371 17.04 -23.01 -118.90
C VAL A 371 16.66 -23.98 -120.03
N HIS A 372 17.66 -24.53 -120.72
CA HIS A 372 17.49 -25.47 -121.83
C HIS A 372 16.82 -26.80 -121.43
N ASP A 373 17.08 -27.31 -120.22
CA ASP A 373 16.48 -28.58 -119.72
C ASP A 373 14.95 -28.48 -119.62
N VAL A 374 14.44 -27.29 -119.27
CA VAL A 374 13.00 -27.02 -119.14
C VAL A 374 12.34 -26.89 -120.53
N ALA A 375 13.03 -26.28 -121.50
CA ALA A 375 12.56 -26.19 -122.88
C ALA A 375 12.49 -27.57 -123.56
N ALA A 376 13.50 -28.43 -123.33
CA ALA A 376 13.53 -29.79 -123.84
C ALA A 376 12.34 -30.64 -123.33
N MET A 377 11.97 -30.51 -122.05
CA MET A 377 10.77 -31.18 -121.51
C MET A 377 9.44 -30.61 -122.04
N ALA A 378 9.42 -29.40 -122.60
CA ALA A 378 8.24 -28.77 -123.18
C ALA A 378 8.05 -29.07 -124.68
N GLY A 379 9.03 -29.70 -125.35
CA GLY A 379 8.91 -30.13 -126.76
C GLY A 379 8.94 -28.99 -127.78
N VAL A 380 9.62 -27.87 -127.46
CA VAL A 380 9.76 -26.71 -128.36
C VAL A 380 11.23 -26.35 -128.52
N GLU A 381 11.76 -26.53 -129.73
CA GLU A 381 13.11 -26.11 -130.11
C GLU A 381 13.17 -24.57 -130.23
N LEU A 382 14.25 -23.96 -129.72
CA LEU A 382 14.49 -22.52 -129.77
C LEU A 382 15.67 -22.19 -130.71
N PRO A 383 15.60 -21.08 -131.48
CA PRO A 383 16.48 -20.83 -132.61
C PRO A 383 17.95 -20.54 -132.25
N ASP A 384 18.84 -20.95 -133.15
CA ASP A 384 20.30 -21.12 -132.97
C ASP A 384 21.10 -19.91 -132.44
N TYR A 385 20.55 -18.70 -132.49
CA TYR A 385 21.26 -17.49 -132.03
C TYR A 385 21.38 -17.39 -130.50
N LEU A 386 20.71 -18.28 -129.73
CA LEU A 386 20.83 -18.35 -128.26
C LEU A 386 22.01 -19.20 -127.77
N GLY A 387 22.72 -19.89 -128.68
CA GLY A 387 23.97 -20.58 -128.42
C GLY A 387 23.81 -22.04 -127.97
N SER A 388 24.38 -22.95 -128.74
CA SER A 388 24.49 -24.37 -128.39
C SER A 388 25.67 -24.64 -127.45
N ILE A 389 25.53 -25.68 -126.63
CA ILE A 389 26.64 -26.39 -126.00
C ILE A 389 26.60 -27.81 -126.56
N GLU A 390 27.67 -28.25 -127.22
CA GLU A 390 27.80 -29.63 -127.70
C GLU A 390 28.03 -30.59 -126.54
N ASN A 391 27.54 -31.82 -126.67
CA ASN A 391 27.81 -32.90 -125.71
C ASN A 391 29.11 -33.62 -126.11
N GLU A 392 30.05 -33.75 -125.17
CA GLU A 392 31.05 -34.82 -125.15
C GLU A 392 30.99 -35.52 -123.77
N ASP A 393 31.45 -36.77 -123.70
CA ASP A 393 31.14 -37.78 -122.66
C ASP A 393 31.65 -37.50 -121.22
#